data_AF-A0A8T3VID1-F1
#
_entry.id   AF-A0A8T3VID1-F1
#
_cell.length_a   1.000
_cell.length_b   1.000
_cell.length_c   1.000
_cell.angle_alpha   90.00
_cell.angle_beta   90.00
_cell.angle_gamma   90.00
#
_symmetry.space_group_name_H-M   'P 1'
#
loop_
_entity.id
_entity.type
_entity.pdbx_description
1 polymer ?
#
loop_
_entity_poly.entity_id
_entity_poly.type
_entity_poly.pdbx_seq_one_letter_code
_entity_poly.pdbx_strand_id
1 'polypeptide(L)' 'MKIPKNYPSTQICSKCKKQNEKLRGQENLGIREWDCPYCRTHHDRDVNASINILRRGLELAGTAGQ' A
#
# COMPACT_ATOMS: atom_id res chain seq x y z
N MET A 1 17.87 6.51 1.18
CA MET A 1 16.50 7.05 1.14
C MET A 1 15.58 6.20 2.00
N LYS A 2 14.65 6.79 2.75
CA LYS A 2 13.84 6.04 3.74
C LYS A 2 12.36 6.36 3.56
N ILE A 3 11.55 5.32 3.42
CA ILE A 3 10.09 5.45 3.41
C ILE A 3 9.61 5.84 4.81
N PRO A 4 8.72 6.83 4.94
CA PRO A 4 8.23 7.23 6.25
C PRO A 4 7.44 6.08 6.91
N LYS A 5 7.61 5.94 8.24
CA LYS A 5 7.06 4.81 9.02
C LYS A 5 5.53 4.73 8.99
N ASN A 6 4.86 5.85 8.71
CA ASN A 6 3.40 5.97 8.63
C ASN A 6 2.86 5.82 7.20
N TYR A 7 3.69 5.40 6.23
CA TYR A 7 3.21 5.12 4.88
C TYR A 7 2.25 3.92 4.89
N PRO A 8 0.98 4.06 4.47
CA PRO A 8 -0.04 3.02 4.63
C PRO A 8 0.05 1.96 3.52
N SER A 9 1.22 1.35 3.35
CA SER A 9 1.54 0.39 2.28
C SER A 9 0.60 -0.81 2.25
N THR A 10 0.11 -1.26 3.41
CA THR A 10 -0.82 -2.38 3.55
C THR A 10 -2.26 -2.03 3.19
N GLN A 11 -2.62 -0.74 3.20
CA GLN A 11 -3.98 -0.26 2.98
C GLN A 11 -4.18 0.31 1.56
N ILE A 12 -3.10 0.77 0.92
CA ILE A 12 -3.14 1.29 -0.45
C ILE A 12 -3.32 0.14 -1.43
N CYS A 13 -4.30 0.23 -2.32
CA CYS A 13 -4.41 -0.69 -3.45
C CYS A 13 -3.25 -0.48 -4.42
N SER A 14 -2.40 -1.48 -4.61
CA SER A 14 -1.32 -1.42 -5.62
C SER A 14 -1.83 -1.42 -7.06
N LYS A 15 -3.12 -1.62 -7.34
CA LYS A 15 -3.65 -1.47 -8.70
C LYS A 15 -4.15 -0.05 -8.99
N CYS A 16 -5.06 0.46 -8.16
CA CYS A 16 -5.74 1.73 -8.40
C CYS A 16 -5.27 2.90 -7.51
N LYS A 17 -4.30 2.66 -6.62
CA LYS A 17 -3.70 3.65 -5.70
C LYS A 17 -4.65 4.24 -4.65
N LYS A 18 -5.90 3.80 -4.59
CA LYS A 18 -6.86 4.22 -3.56
C LYS A 18 -6.60 3.46 -2.26
N GLN A 19 -6.69 4.16 -1.14
CA GLN A 19 -6.53 3.58 0.19
C GLN A 19 -7.84 2.92 0.63
N ASN A 20 -7.77 1.69 1.13
CA ASN A 20 -8.90 1.01 1.73
C ASN A 20 -9.00 1.36 3.22
N GLU A 21 -9.91 2.28 3.56
CA GLU A 21 -10.11 2.73 4.94
C GLU A 21 -10.61 1.62 5.87
N LYS A 22 -11.21 0.56 5.32
CA LYS A 22 -11.67 -0.60 6.11
C LYS A 22 -10.52 -1.41 6.71
N LEU A 23 -9.29 -1.22 6.23
CA LEU A 23 -8.09 -1.87 6.75
C LEU A 23 -7.36 -1.01 7.80
N ARG A 24 -7.92 0.14 8.18
CA ARG A 24 -7.38 0.99 9.25
C ARG A 24 -7.64 0.35 10.61
N GLY A 25 -6.77 0.64 11.57
CA GLY A 25 -6.93 0.18 12.95
C GLY A 25 -6.24 -1.16 13.24
N GLN A 26 -6.00 -1.40 14.52
CA GLN A 26 -5.22 -2.54 15.00
C GLN A 26 -6.02 -3.85 14.91
N GLU A 27 -7.35 -3.77 14.98
CA GLU A 27 -8.25 -4.93 14.83
C GLU A 27 -8.18 -5.57 13.44
N ASN A 28 -7.85 -4.76 12.43
CA ASN A 28 -7.77 -5.22 11.05
C ASN A 28 -6.41 -5.83 10.70
N LEU A 29 -5.46 -5.90 11.64
CA LEU A 29 -4.15 -6.53 11.43
C LEU A 29 -4.24 -8.03 11.11
N GLY A 30 -5.38 -8.69 11.34
CA GLY A 30 -5.59 -10.10 10.94
C GLY A 30 -5.91 -10.32 9.46
N ILE A 31 -6.38 -9.29 8.73
CA ILE A 31 -6.90 -9.43 7.35
C ILE A 31 -5.77 -9.63 6.33
N ARG A 32 -5.40 -10.88 6.06
CA ARG A 32 -4.34 -11.21 5.08
C ARG A 32 -4.74 -10.93 3.64
N GLU A 33 -6.00 -11.15 3.31
CA GLU A 33 -6.51 -11.05 1.95
C GLU A 33 -7.73 -10.13 1.87
N TRP A 34 -7.83 -9.34 0.81
CA TRP A 34 -8.96 -8.43 0.60
C TRP A 34 -9.14 -8.05 -0.87
N ASP A 35 -10.39 -7.84 -1.27
CA ASP A 35 -10.72 -7.24 -2.56
C ASP A 35 -10.76 -5.72 -2.48
N CYS A 36 -10.13 -5.06 -3.44
CA CYS A 36 -10.21 -3.61 -3.54
C CYS A 36 -11.65 -3.15 -3.78
N PRO A 37 -12.23 -2.29 -2.93
CA PRO A 37 -13.61 -1.82 -3.11
C PRO A 37 -13.78 -0.91 -4.34
N TYR A 38 -12.68 -0.41 -4.91
CA TYR A 38 -12.70 0.52 -6.04
C TYR A 38 -12.41 -0.12 -7.39
N CYS A 39 -11.54 -1.13 -7.43
CA CYS A 39 -11.12 -1.78 -8.69
C CYS A 39 -11.27 -3.30 -8.68
N ARG A 40 -11.79 -3.87 -7.59
CA ARG A 40 -12.07 -5.31 -7.43
C ARG A 40 -10.86 -6.22 -7.60
N THR A 41 -9.64 -5.67 -7.53
CA THR A 41 -8.42 -6.47 -7.51
C THR A 41 -8.29 -7.18 -6.17
N HIS A 42 -8.13 -8.50 -6.20
CA HIS A 42 -7.79 -9.29 -5.02
C HIS A 42 -6.34 -9.02 -4.61
N HIS A 43 -6.11 -8.82 -3.31
CA HIS A 43 -4.80 -8.55 -2.75
C HIS A 43 -4.46 -9.52 -1.63
N ASP A 44 -3.27 -10.10 -1.70
CA ASP A 44 -2.51 -10.49 -0.51
C ASP A 44 -1.84 -9.25 0.08
N ARG A 45 -1.96 -9.07 1.40
CA ARG A 45 -1.46 -7.89 2.10
C ARG A 45 0.05 -7.71 1.97
N ASP A 46 0.84 -8.76 2.14
CA ASP A 46 2.30 -8.68 2.21
C ASP A 46 2.88 -8.41 0.82
N VAL A 47 2.32 -9.06 -0.21
CA VAL A 47 2.61 -8.78 -1.62
C VAL A 47 2.23 -7.35 -1.97
N ASN A 48 1.01 -6.91 -1.62
CA ASN A 48 0.55 -5.56 -1.90
C ASN A 48 1.43 -4.50 -1.22
N ALA A 49 1.79 -4.71 0.05
CA ALA A 49 2.67 -3.82 0.80
C ALA A 49 4.06 -3.73 0.15
N SER A 50 4.64 -4.85 -0.27
CA SER A 50 5.93 -4.91 -0.95
C SER A 50 5.92 -4.08 -2.24
N ILE A 51 4.86 -4.21 -3.05
CA ILE A 51 4.69 -3.43 -4.29
C ILE A 51 4.59 -1.93 -3.99
N ASN A 52 3.81 -1.54 -2.99
CA ASN A 52 3.64 -0.13 -2.62
C ASN A 52 4.93 0.48 -2.07
N ILE A 53 5.68 -0.27 -1.24
CA ILE A 53 6.98 0.17 -0.70
C ILE A 53 7.98 0.37 -1.84
N LEU A 54 8.08 -0.58 -2.78
CA LEU A 54 8.96 -0.46 -3.94
C LEU A 54 8.63 0.80 -4.74
N ARG A 55 7.35 1.00 -5.08
CA ARG A 55 6.93 2.18 -5.86
C ARG A 55 7.24 3.48 -5.14
N ARG A 56 6.92 3.57 -3.85
CA ARG A 56 7.25 4.76 -3.06
C ARG A 56 8.76 4.99 -2.99
N GLY A 57 9.55 3.92 -2.96
CA GLY A 57 11.00 3.96 -3.05
C GLY A 57 11.52 4.42 -4.40
N LEU A 58 10.83 4.12 -5.50
CA LEU A 58 11.18 4.64 -6.82
C LEU A 58 10.77 6.11 -6.99
N GLU A 59 9.58 6.49 -6.50
CA GLU A 59 9.07 7.87 -6.53
C GLU A 59 10.01 8.84 -5.82
N LEU A 60 10.39 8.51 -4.58
CA LEU A 60 11.29 9.35 -3.80
C LEU A 60 12.69 9.45 -4.45
N ALA A 61 13.12 8.42 -5.20
CA ALA A 61 14.46 8.35 -5.81
C ALA A 61 14.48 9.19 -7.09
N GLY A 62 13.40 9.16 -7.85
CA GLY A 62 13.21 10.03 -9.02
C GLY A 62 13.00 11.51 -8.66
N THR A 63 12.48 11.82 -7.47
CA THR A 63 12.30 13.22 -7.01
C THR A 63 13.60 13.89 -6.54
N ALA A 64 14.70 13.16 -6.38
CA ALA A 64 16.00 13.73 -5.99
C ALA A 64 16.80 14.35 -7.16
N GLY A 65 16.17 14.49 -8.33
CA GLY A 65 16.81 14.97 -9.57
C GLY A 65 16.04 16.05 -10.32
N GLN A 66 15.27 16.90 -9.62
CA GLN A 66 14.68 18.13 -10.17
C GLN A 66 14.98 19.31 -9.25
#